data_AF-A0A9P4JDF6-F1
#
_entry.id   AF-A0A9P4JDF6-F1
#
_cell.length_a   1.000
_cell.length_b   1.000
_cell.length_c   1.000
_cell.angle_alpha   90.00
_cell.angle_beta   90.00
_cell.angle_gamma   90.00
#
_symmetry.space_group_name_H-M   'P 1'
#
loop_
_entity.id
_entity.type
_entity.pdbx_description
1 polymer ?
#
loop_
_entity_poly.entity_id
_entity_poly.type
_entity_poly.pdbx_seq_one_letter_code
_entity_poly.pdbx_strand_id
1 'polypeptide(L)'
;MFASNQTPDGTQKDTVRNVEATGRFVWNLATWDLREAVNITAAQLPYGEDEFVAAGLESEPSRCLKGQPVAMVKASPVKFECEYHSTLRLPGNPPMGSVDVVIGKVVGVHIADEVLTDGKVDVRKTKPIARCGYYEYAVVEDTFEMRIPGNDQLLMAGLEGSAKKNRAAGAVESGKGTVDGAV
;
A
#
# COMPACT_ATOMS: atom_id res chain seq x y z
N MET A 1 2.44 -5.03 1.34
CA MET A 1 2.25 -6.07 2.37
C MET A 1 1.27 -5.55 3.42
N PHE A 2 0.52 -6.42 4.09
CA PHE A 2 -0.26 -6.08 5.29
C PHE A 2 -0.18 -7.23 6.30
N ALA A 3 -0.45 -6.95 7.56
CA ALA A 3 -0.51 -7.94 8.62
C ALA A 3 -1.93 -8.03 9.18
N SER A 4 -2.36 -9.24 9.52
CA SER A 4 -3.66 -9.49 10.10
C SER A 4 -3.55 -10.54 11.21
N ASN A 5 -3.99 -10.17 12.42
CA ASN A 5 -4.20 -11.13 13.49
C ASN A 5 -5.39 -12.04 13.16
N GLN A 6 -5.48 -13.18 13.83
CA GLN A 6 -6.70 -13.97 13.91
C GLN A 6 -7.75 -13.31 14.81
N THR A 7 -9.00 -13.76 14.68
CA THR A 7 -10.09 -13.42 15.59
C THR A 7 -9.87 -14.09 16.97
N PRO A 8 -10.57 -13.65 18.03
CA PRO A 8 -10.42 -14.22 19.37
C PRO A 8 -10.71 -15.72 19.48
N ASP A 9 -11.53 -16.26 18.58
CA ASP A 9 -11.85 -17.70 18.44
C ASP A 9 -10.82 -18.48 17.58
N GLY A 10 -9.75 -17.82 17.12
CA GLY A 10 -8.69 -18.45 16.33
C GLY A 10 -8.99 -18.54 14.83
N THR A 11 -10.07 -17.93 14.37
CA THR A 11 -10.45 -17.90 12.96
C THR A 11 -9.62 -16.88 12.19
N GLN A 12 -9.26 -17.21 10.95
CA GLN A 12 -8.55 -16.30 10.06
C GLN A 12 -9.48 -15.16 9.63
N LYS A 13 -9.00 -13.90 9.65
CA LYS A 13 -9.80 -12.77 9.16
C LYS A 13 -10.15 -12.89 7.69
N ASP A 14 -11.32 -12.38 7.33
CA ASP A 14 -11.87 -12.49 5.98
C ASP A 14 -11.00 -11.80 4.94
N THR A 15 -10.33 -10.70 5.27
CA THR A 15 -9.36 -10.08 4.36
C THR A 15 -8.31 -11.08 3.89
N VAL A 16 -7.71 -11.87 4.79
CA VAL A 16 -6.67 -12.85 4.41
C VAL A 16 -7.28 -13.99 3.61
N ARG A 17 -8.42 -14.54 4.06
CA ARG A 17 -9.15 -15.60 3.35
C ARG A 17 -9.49 -15.19 1.91
N ASN A 18 -9.97 -13.96 1.74
CA ASN A 18 -10.35 -13.41 0.44
C ASN A 18 -9.12 -13.21 -0.45
N VAL A 19 -8.00 -12.69 0.09
CA VAL A 19 -6.77 -12.54 -0.69
C VAL A 19 -6.23 -13.88 -1.16
N GLU A 20 -6.18 -14.89 -0.27
CA GLU A 20 -5.68 -16.22 -0.59
C GLU A 20 -6.56 -16.93 -1.62
N ALA A 21 -7.89 -16.79 -1.51
CA ALA A 21 -8.84 -17.40 -2.43
C ALA A 21 -8.87 -16.73 -3.81
N THR A 22 -8.77 -15.40 -3.85
CA THR A 22 -8.96 -14.62 -5.10
C THR A 22 -7.66 -14.24 -5.79
N GLY A 23 -6.53 -14.35 -5.08
CA GLY A 23 -5.20 -14.00 -5.57
C GLY A 23 -4.96 -12.49 -5.73
N ARG A 24 -5.79 -11.64 -5.12
CA ARG A 24 -5.80 -10.19 -5.39
C ARG A 24 -6.27 -9.38 -4.19
N PHE A 25 -5.80 -8.14 -4.09
CA PHE A 25 -6.32 -7.14 -3.16
C PHE A 25 -5.94 -5.72 -3.57
N VAL A 26 -6.56 -4.75 -2.93
CA VAL A 26 -6.22 -3.33 -3.07
C VAL A 26 -5.79 -2.78 -1.73
N TRP A 27 -4.67 -2.08 -1.71
CA TRP A 27 -4.27 -1.25 -0.58
C TRP A 27 -4.68 0.20 -0.84
N ASN A 28 -5.31 0.83 0.14
CA ASN A 28 -5.72 2.23 0.08
C ASN A 28 -4.96 3.01 1.16
N LEU A 29 -4.47 4.20 0.85
CA LEU A 29 -3.84 5.06 1.84
C LEU A 29 -4.88 5.57 2.84
N ALA A 30 -4.68 5.24 4.12
CA ALA A 30 -5.48 5.77 5.20
C ALA A 30 -5.08 7.23 5.47
N THR A 31 -6.03 8.15 5.31
CA THR A 31 -5.84 9.60 5.50
C THR A 31 -6.65 10.12 6.67
N TRP A 32 -6.34 11.35 7.12
CA TRP A 32 -7.08 12.03 8.17
C TRP A 32 -8.59 12.12 7.89
N ASP A 33 -8.97 12.40 6.64
CA ASP A 33 -10.36 12.55 6.23
C ASP A 33 -11.11 11.20 6.22
N LEU A 34 -10.38 10.09 6.05
CA LEU A 34 -10.91 8.73 6.07
C LEU A 34 -10.86 8.05 7.44
N ARG A 35 -10.31 8.71 8.48
CA ARG A 35 -10.01 8.07 9.78
C ARG A 35 -11.23 7.43 10.46
N GLU A 36 -12.41 8.05 10.35
CA GLU A 36 -13.63 7.52 10.98
C GLU A 36 -14.07 6.24 10.27
N ALA A 37 -14.02 6.23 8.94
CA ALA A 37 -14.30 5.02 8.15
C ALA A 37 -13.29 3.91 8.46
N VAL A 38 -12.00 4.24 8.55
CA VAL A 38 -10.96 3.29 8.99
C VAL A 38 -11.30 2.70 10.36
N ASN A 39 -11.79 3.50 11.30
CA ASN A 39 -12.18 3.02 12.62
C ASN A 39 -13.45 2.15 12.57
N ILE A 40 -14.47 2.54 11.81
CA ILE A 40 -15.72 1.78 11.65
C ILE A 40 -15.45 0.41 11.02
N THR A 41 -14.65 0.35 9.96
CA THR A 41 -14.30 -0.92 9.28
C THR A 41 -13.46 -1.88 10.14
N ALA A 42 -12.98 -1.45 11.31
CA ALA A 42 -12.30 -2.33 12.25
C ALA A 42 -13.26 -3.15 13.14
N ALA A 43 -14.57 -2.85 13.10
CA ALA A 43 -15.58 -3.61 13.82
C ALA A 43 -15.63 -5.08 13.36
N GLN A 44 -15.98 -6.00 14.26
CA GLN A 44 -16.21 -7.40 13.91
C GLN A 44 -17.64 -7.54 13.35
N LEU A 45 -17.78 -7.41 12.03
CA LEU A 45 -19.02 -7.72 11.34
C LEU A 45 -19.13 -9.22 11.07
N PRO A 46 -20.35 -9.78 10.97
CA PRO A 46 -20.57 -11.13 10.49
C PRO A 46 -19.98 -11.36 9.09
N TYR A 47 -19.58 -12.60 8.82
CA TYR A 47 -19.07 -13.00 7.51
C TYR A 47 -20.07 -12.67 6.39
N GLY A 48 -19.60 -11.96 5.36
CA GLY A 48 -20.40 -11.58 4.19
C GLY A 48 -21.09 -10.23 4.30
N GLU A 49 -21.02 -9.54 5.44
CA GLU A 49 -21.38 -8.13 5.52
C GLU A 49 -20.27 -7.25 4.90
N ASP A 50 -20.68 -6.17 4.23
CA ASP A 50 -19.77 -5.28 3.51
C ASP A 50 -19.40 -4.05 4.35
N GLU A 51 -18.13 -3.97 4.75
CA GLU A 51 -17.60 -2.85 5.52
C GLU A 51 -17.67 -1.51 4.77
N PHE A 52 -17.68 -1.49 3.43
CA PHE A 52 -17.91 -0.25 2.67
C PHE A 52 -19.28 0.34 2.99
N VAL A 53 -20.31 -0.51 3.04
CA VAL A 53 -21.68 -0.08 3.37
C VAL A 53 -21.74 0.40 4.81
N ALA A 54 -21.18 -0.36 5.75
CA ALA A 54 -21.18 0.00 7.16
C ALA A 54 -20.45 1.33 7.45
N ALA A 55 -19.38 1.62 6.72
CA ALA A 55 -18.60 2.86 6.87
C ALA A 55 -19.08 4.01 5.96
N GLY A 56 -20.11 3.81 5.13
CA GLY A 56 -20.61 4.82 4.19
C GLY A 56 -19.60 5.21 3.11
N LEU A 57 -18.74 4.29 2.70
CA LEU A 57 -17.69 4.52 1.70
C LEU A 57 -18.19 4.25 0.29
N GLU A 58 -17.91 5.17 -0.63
CA GLU A 58 -18.06 4.92 -2.06
C GLU A 58 -16.88 4.08 -2.57
N SER A 59 -17.20 3.04 -3.35
CA SER A 59 -16.22 2.18 -3.99
C SER A 59 -16.07 2.50 -5.48
N GLU A 60 -14.91 2.16 -6.03
CA GLU A 60 -14.66 2.15 -7.48
C GLU A 60 -13.88 0.88 -7.88
N PRO A 61 -14.02 0.37 -9.12
CA PRO A 61 -13.38 -0.88 -9.53
C PRO A 61 -11.90 -0.71 -9.86
N SER A 62 -11.09 -1.70 -9.46
CA SER A 62 -9.70 -1.87 -9.92
C SER A 62 -9.62 -2.02 -11.45
N ARG A 63 -8.53 -1.55 -12.07
CA ARG A 63 -8.37 -1.49 -13.54
C ARG A 63 -7.21 -2.32 -14.08
N CYS A 64 -6.20 -2.63 -13.25
CA CYS A 64 -4.97 -3.32 -13.66
C CYS A 64 -4.99 -4.82 -13.29
N LEU A 65 -5.79 -5.23 -12.30
CA LEU A 65 -5.98 -6.63 -11.93
C LEU A 65 -6.73 -7.39 -13.02
N LYS A 66 -6.20 -8.55 -13.41
CA LYS A 66 -6.85 -9.44 -14.38
C LYS A 66 -8.02 -10.18 -13.75
N GLY A 67 -9.14 -10.30 -14.46
CA GLY A 67 -10.33 -11.04 -14.01
C GLY A 67 -11.33 -10.14 -13.27
N GLN A 68 -11.90 -10.62 -12.17
CA GLN A 68 -12.89 -9.87 -11.38
C GLN A 68 -12.25 -8.64 -10.71
N PRO A 69 -12.84 -7.44 -10.90
CA PRO A 69 -12.36 -6.24 -10.23
C PRO A 69 -12.46 -6.34 -8.70
N VAL A 70 -11.52 -5.71 -8.01
CA VAL A 70 -11.55 -5.49 -6.56
C VAL A 70 -12.01 -4.06 -6.29
N ALA A 71 -12.87 -3.88 -5.30
CA ALA A 71 -13.31 -2.56 -4.87
C ALA A 71 -12.15 -1.76 -4.26
N MET A 72 -12.01 -0.51 -4.70
CA MET A 72 -11.08 0.47 -4.15
C MET A 72 -11.87 1.58 -3.44
N VAL A 73 -11.28 2.20 -2.42
CA VAL A 73 -11.92 3.33 -1.73
C VAL A 73 -11.80 4.55 -2.62
N LYS A 74 -12.93 5.05 -3.16
CA LYS A 74 -12.92 6.14 -4.13
C LYS A 74 -12.24 7.41 -3.60
N ALA A 75 -12.51 7.73 -2.34
CA ALA A 75 -11.96 8.91 -1.66
C ALA A 75 -10.48 8.77 -1.22
N SER A 76 -9.85 7.60 -1.34
CA SER A 76 -8.42 7.47 -1.03
C SER A 76 -7.58 8.16 -2.11
N PRO A 77 -6.61 9.03 -1.79
CA PRO A 77 -5.82 9.71 -2.82
C PRO A 77 -4.71 8.82 -3.41
N VAL A 78 -4.36 7.71 -2.75
CA VAL A 78 -3.36 6.75 -3.22
C VAL A 78 -3.88 5.33 -3.05
N LYS A 79 -3.76 4.51 -4.11
CA LYS A 79 -4.28 3.13 -4.14
C LYS A 79 -3.31 2.23 -4.89
N PHE A 80 -3.03 1.06 -4.34
CA PHE A 80 -2.20 0.05 -4.98
C PHE A 80 -3.01 -1.21 -5.27
N GLU A 81 -3.12 -1.56 -6.54
CA GLU A 81 -3.64 -2.83 -6.98
C GLU A 81 -2.56 -3.90 -6.84
N CYS A 82 -2.86 -4.97 -6.11
CA CYS A 82 -1.88 -5.99 -5.74
C CYS A 82 -2.32 -7.39 -6.17
N GLU A 83 -1.44 -8.11 -6.86
CA GLU A 83 -1.53 -9.55 -7.01
C GLU A 83 -0.96 -10.23 -5.76
N TYR A 84 -1.66 -11.21 -5.21
CA TYR A 84 -1.18 -12.00 -4.08
C TYR A 84 0.10 -12.74 -4.47
N HIS A 85 1.10 -12.69 -3.58
CA HIS A 85 2.35 -13.43 -3.73
C HIS A 85 2.44 -14.58 -2.72
N SER A 86 2.31 -14.27 -1.43
CA SER A 86 2.51 -15.26 -0.35
C SER A 86 2.00 -14.75 0.99
N THR A 87 1.55 -15.65 1.85
CA THR A 87 1.26 -15.41 3.28
C THR A 87 2.33 -16.08 4.14
N LEU A 88 2.93 -15.33 5.07
CA LEU A 88 3.77 -15.85 6.12
C LEU A 88 2.97 -15.88 7.43
N ARG A 89 2.71 -17.08 7.96
CA ARG A 89 2.00 -17.25 9.23
C ARG A 89 2.99 -17.31 10.39
N LEU A 90 2.95 -16.30 11.24
CA LEU A 90 3.82 -16.17 12.42
C LEU A 90 3.08 -16.69 13.66
N PRO A 91 3.70 -17.56 14.48
CA PRO A 91 3.09 -18.02 15.73
C PRO A 91 2.96 -16.86 16.72
N GLY A 92 1.83 -16.81 17.43
CA GLY A 92 1.56 -15.83 18.49
C GLY A 92 1.17 -16.52 19.80
N ASN A 93 1.16 -15.74 20.88
CA ASN A 93 0.75 -16.21 22.22
C ASN A 93 -0.72 -15.88 22.47
N PRO A 94 -1.51 -16.78 23.10
CA PRO A 94 -2.90 -16.51 23.48
C PRO A 94 -3.08 -15.17 24.23
N PRO A 95 -4.22 -14.47 24.06
CA PRO A 95 -5.46 -14.90 23.42
C PRO A 95 -5.52 -14.66 21.90
N MET A 96 -4.58 -13.89 21.36
CA MET A 96 -4.48 -13.66 19.92
C MET A 96 -3.60 -14.76 19.32
N GLY A 97 -4.15 -15.53 18.38
CA GLY A 97 -3.45 -16.66 17.76
C GLY A 97 -2.28 -16.22 16.87
N SER A 98 -2.13 -16.88 15.73
CA SER A 98 -1.09 -16.51 14.76
C SER A 98 -1.37 -15.16 14.09
N VAL A 99 -0.33 -14.53 13.56
CA VAL A 99 -0.41 -13.34 12.70
C VAL A 99 -0.07 -13.74 11.27
N ASP A 100 -0.96 -13.41 10.34
CA ASP A 100 -0.71 -13.59 8.91
C ASP A 100 -0.10 -12.33 8.31
N VAL A 101 1.09 -12.46 7.73
CA VAL A 101 1.76 -11.39 6.98
C VAL A 101 1.59 -11.68 5.49
N VAL A 102 0.72 -10.91 4.85
CA VAL A 102 0.37 -11.07 3.44
C VAL A 102 1.24 -10.16 2.57
N ILE A 103 1.92 -10.77 1.60
CA ILE A 103 2.78 -10.10 0.63
C ILE A 103 2.07 -10.12 -0.71
N GLY A 104 2.06 -8.96 -1.38
CA GLY A 104 1.51 -8.79 -2.71
C GLY A 104 2.44 -7.99 -3.60
N LYS A 105 2.39 -8.27 -4.89
CA LYS A 105 3.09 -7.56 -5.95
C LYS A 105 2.18 -6.44 -6.46
N VAL A 106 2.65 -5.20 -6.39
CA VAL A 106 1.92 -4.05 -6.95
C VAL A 106 1.94 -4.14 -8.48
N VAL A 107 0.76 -4.14 -9.09
CA VAL A 107 0.57 -4.16 -10.55
C VAL A 107 -0.08 -2.90 -11.10
N GLY A 108 -0.64 -2.06 -10.22
CA GLY A 108 -1.22 -0.77 -10.58
C GLY A 108 -1.11 0.22 -9.42
N VAL A 109 -0.85 1.48 -9.74
CA VAL A 109 -0.79 2.57 -8.78
C VAL A 109 -1.70 3.69 -9.26
N HIS A 110 -2.63 4.12 -8.40
CA HIS A 110 -3.51 5.26 -8.64
C HIS A 110 -3.13 6.34 -7.64
N ILE A 111 -2.84 7.54 -8.14
CA ILE A 111 -2.54 8.71 -7.32
C ILE A 111 -3.41 9.84 -7.85
N ALA A 112 -4.14 10.50 -6.95
CA ALA A 112 -4.95 11.65 -7.30
C ALA A 112 -4.06 12.86 -7.63
N ASP A 113 -4.40 13.60 -8.68
CA ASP A 113 -3.56 14.69 -9.19
C ASP A 113 -3.39 15.82 -8.16
N GLU A 114 -4.40 16.05 -7.32
CA GLU A 114 -4.37 17.09 -6.29
C GLU A 114 -3.28 16.86 -5.22
N VAL A 115 -2.90 15.61 -4.97
CA VAL A 115 -1.85 15.27 -3.98
C VAL A 115 -0.46 15.20 -4.60
N LEU A 116 -0.32 15.53 -5.88
CA LEU A 116 0.99 15.65 -6.54
C LEU A 116 1.55 17.07 -6.43
N THR A 117 2.87 17.15 -6.26
CA THR A 117 3.67 18.37 -6.38
C THR A 117 4.92 18.00 -7.16
N ASP A 118 5.17 18.67 -8.29
CA ASP A 118 6.32 18.40 -9.19
C ASP A 118 6.46 16.92 -9.63
N GLY A 119 5.32 16.25 -9.83
CA GLY A 119 5.28 14.84 -10.23
C GLY A 119 5.67 13.85 -9.12
N LYS A 120 5.69 14.30 -7.86
CA LYS A 120 5.88 13.47 -6.66
C LYS A 120 4.66 13.57 -5.75
N VAL A 121 4.43 12.54 -4.95
CA VAL A 121 3.41 12.59 -3.90
C VAL A 121 3.84 13.59 -2.83
N ASP A 122 3.02 14.60 -2.58
CA ASP A 122 3.17 15.52 -1.46
C ASP A 122 2.41 14.95 -0.26
N VAL A 123 3.16 14.33 0.66
CA VAL A 123 2.61 13.63 1.84
C VAL A 123 1.76 14.56 2.71
N ARG A 124 2.08 15.85 2.75
CA ARG A 124 1.33 16.85 3.53
C ARG A 124 -0.08 17.05 3.00
N LYS A 125 -0.27 16.89 1.68
CA LYS A 125 -1.58 16.94 1.03
C LYS A 125 -2.40 15.67 1.24
N THR A 126 -1.74 14.52 1.48
CA THR A 126 -2.45 13.26 1.76
C THR A 126 -2.82 13.10 3.23
N LYS A 127 -2.12 13.78 4.16
CA LYS A 127 -2.33 13.69 5.61
C LYS A 127 -2.52 12.25 6.10
N PRO A 128 -1.56 11.34 5.84
CA PRO A 128 -1.73 9.95 6.19
C PRO A 128 -1.77 9.77 7.70
N ILE A 129 -2.58 8.82 8.16
CA ILE A 129 -2.63 8.46 9.58
C ILE A 129 -1.71 7.26 9.87
N ALA A 130 -1.08 7.28 11.04
CA ALA A 130 -0.23 6.21 11.54
C ALA A 130 -0.77 5.71 12.89
N ARG A 131 -0.83 4.38 13.08
CA ARG A 131 -1.14 3.78 14.38
C ARG A 131 0.13 3.82 15.24
N CYS A 132 0.07 4.48 16.40
CA CYS A 132 1.24 4.70 17.27
C CYS A 132 1.34 3.68 18.41
N GLY A 133 0.24 3.04 18.78
CA GLY A 133 0.13 2.11 19.90
C GLY A 133 -1.23 2.24 20.57
N TYR A 134 -1.64 1.27 21.38
CA TYR A 134 -2.95 1.30 22.07
C TYR A 134 -4.07 1.72 21.12
N TYR A 135 -4.81 2.79 21.40
CA TYR A 135 -5.81 3.40 20.52
C TYR A 135 -5.35 4.73 19.90
N GLU A 136 -4.05 5.02 19.96
CA GLU A 136 -3.47 6.29 19.56
C GLU A 136 -3.11 6.27 18.06
N TYR A 137 -3.46 7.38 17.40
CA TYR A 137 -3.11 7.65 16.02
C TYR A 137 -2.40 9.00 15.93
N ALA A 138 -1.42 9.06 15.04
CA ALA A 138 -0.83 10.30 14.58
C ALA A 138 -1.31 10.62 13.17
N VAL A 139 -1.28 11.90 12.81
CA VAL A 139 -1.44 12.38 11.44
C VAL A 139 -0.13 13.02 11.01
N VAL A 140 0.33 12.72 9.80
CA VAL A 140 1.52 13.35 9.22
C VAL A 140 1.11 14.63 8.53
N GLU A 141 1.26 15.76 9.22
CA GLU A 141 0.94 17.09 8.68
C GLU A 141 2.13 17.77 8.00
N ASP A 142 3.35 17.38 8.36
CA ASP A 142 4.57 17.97 7.83
C ASP A 142 5.66 16.93 7.56
N THR A 143 6.62 17.33 6.73
CA THR A 143 7.76 16.52 6.33
C THR A 143 9.01 17.39 6.24
N PHE A 144 10.17 16.82 6.57
CA PHE A 144 11.46 17.46 6.38
C PHE A 144 12.35 16.60 5.50
N GLU A 145 13.26 17.24 4.75
CA GLU A 145 14.16 16.55 3.85
C GLU A 145 15.42 16.08 4.58
N MET A 146 15.75 14.80 4.44
CA MET A 146 17.04 14.25 4.84
C MET A 146 17.68 13.56 3.63
N ARG A 147 18.75 14.15 3.10
CA ARG A 147 19.54 13.54 2.04
C ARG A 147 20.69 12.75 2.65
N ILE A 148 20.89 11.52 2.19
CA ILE A 148 22.03 10.71 2.60
C ILE A 148 23.31 11.43 2.12
N PRO A 149 24.33 11.60 2.98
CA PRO A 149 25.60 12.18 2.56
C PRO A 149 26.29 11.34 1.47
N GLY A 150 26.91 12.00 0.49
CA GLY A 150 27.68 11.35 -0.59
C GLY A 150 27.29 11.84 -1.98
N ASN A 151 28.03 11.37 -3.00
CA ASN A 151 27.91 11.82 -4.39
C ASN A 151 27.44 10.74 -5.37
N ASP A 152 26.95 9.59 -4.88
CA ASP A 152 26.43 8.54 -5.74
C ASP A 152 25.08 8.97 -6.35
N GLN A 153 25.12 9.41 -7.61
CA GLN A 153 23.95 9.94 -8.31
C GLN A 153 22.89 8.87 -8.58
N LEU A 154 23.28 7.61 -8.75
CA LEU A 154 22.33 6.51 -8.97
C LEU A 154 21.58 6.20 -7.69
N LEU A 155 22.31 6.13 -6.58
CA LEU A 155 21.72 5.97 -5.24
C LEU A 155 20.74 7.11 -4.94
N MET A 156 21.14 8.37 -5.18
CA MET A 156 20.28 9.52 -4.93
C MET A 156 19.05 9.54 -5.85
N ALA A 157 19.18 9.16 -7.11
CA ALA A 157 18.04 9.08 -8.03
C ALA A 157 17.03 8.00 -7.60
N GLY A 158 17.52 6.82 -7.20
CA GLY A 158 16.69 5.72 -6.74
C GLY A 158 15.87 6.06 -5.49
N LEU A 159 16.49 6.75 -4.52
CA LEU A 159 15.84 7.14 -3.26
C LEU A 159 14.81 8.26 -3.44
N GLU A 160 14.93 9.10 -4.47
CA GLU A 160 14.00 10.20 -4.72
C GLU A 160 12.60 9.72 -5.13
N GLY A 161 12.48 8.47 -5.63
CA GLY A 161 11.21 7.91 -6.08
C GLY A 161 10.63 8.58 -7.34
N SER A 162 11.38 9.47 -8.00
CA SER A 162 10.95 10.12 -9.23
C SER A 162 10.97 9.13 -10.40
N ALA A 163 9.79 8.72 -10.87
CA ALA A 163 9.67 7.79 -11.99
C ALA A 163 10.39 8.29 -13.26
N LYS A 164 10.39 9.61 -13.51
CA LYS A 164 11.11 10.23 -14.63
C LYS A 164 12.62 10.06 -14.49
N LYS A 165 13.19 10.35 -13.32
CA LYS A 165 14.63 10.22 -13.07
C LYS A 165 15.08 8.76 -13.05
N ASN A 166 14.28 7.86 -12.48
CA ASN A 166 14.58 6.42 -12.48
C ASN A 166 14.64 5.85 -13.90
N ARG A 167 13.70 6.23 -14.78
CA ARG A 167 13.76 5.85 -16.20
C ARG A 167 14.99 6.42 -16.91
N ALA A 168 15.34 7.67 -16.64
CA ALA A 168 16.52 8.30 -17.22
C ALA A 168 17.82 7.62 -16.76
N ALA A 169 17.93 7.30 -15.46
CA ALA A 169 19.09 6.60 -14.89
C ALA A 169 19.25 5.18 -15.45
N GLY A 170 18.16 4.41 -15.54
CA GLY A 170 18.19 3.06 -16.14
C GLY A 170 18.53 3.05 -17.64
N ALA A 171 18.08 4.07 -18.40
CA ALA A 171 18.45 4.21 -19.81
C ALA A 171 19.96 4.47 -19.99
N VAL A 172 20.58 5.25 -19.10
CA VAL A 172 22.03 5.54 -19.12
C VAL A 172 22.86 4.29 -18.86
N GLU A 173 22.38 3.36 -18.03
CA GLU A 173 23.05 2.09 -17.73
C GLU A 173 22.98 1.12 -18.92
N SER A 174 21.83 1.04 -19.60
CA SER A 174 21.65 0.21 -20.80
C SER A 174 22.50 0.64 -22.02
N GLY A 175 23.01 1.87 -22.04
CA GLY A 175 23.86 2.42 -23.10
C GLY A 175 25.37 2.19 -22.91
N LYS A 176 25.82 1.65 -21.77
CA LYS A 176 27.25 1.39 -21.48
C LYS A 176 27.72 -0.03 -21.86
N GLY A 177 26.89 -0.83 -22.54
CA GLY A 177 27.14 -2.24 -22.85
C GLY A 177 27.72 -2.57 -24.23
N THR A 178 28.10 -1.60 -25.07
CA THR A 178 28.50 -1.90 -26.47
C THR A 178 29.68 -1.06 -26.98
N VAL A 179 30.89 -1.38 -26.50
CA VAL A 179 32.22 -1.12 -27.10
C VAL A 179 33.22 -1.88 -26.20
N ASP A 180 34.10 -2.80 -26.60
CA ASP A 180 34.76 -3.11 -27.86
C ASP A 180 35.04 -4.62 -27.96
N GLY A 181 34.95 -5.16 -29.17
CA GLY A 181 35.30 -6.54 -29.49
C GLY A 181 35.58 -6.69 -30.97
N ALA A 182 36.49 -5.88 -31.50
CA ALA A 182 37.03 -6.00 -32.85
C ALA A 182 38.56 -5.85 -32.81
N VAL A 183 39.26 -6.98 -32.71
CA VAL A 183 40.47 -7.33 -33.48
C VAL A 183 40.43 -8.83 -33.71
#